data_AF-A0A9X2KAX4-F1
#
_entry.id   AF-A0A9X2KAX4-F1
#
_cell.length_a   1.000
_cell.length_b   1.000
_cell.length_c   1.000
_cell.angle_alpha   90.00
_cell.angle_beta   90.00
_cell.angle_gamma   90.00
#
_symmetry.space_group_name_H-M   'P 1'
#
loop_
_entity.id
_entity.type
_entity.pdbx_description
1 polymer ?
#
loop_
_entity_poly.entity_id
_entity_poly.type
_entity_poly.pdbx_seq_one_letter_code
_entity_poly.pdbx_strand_id
1 'polypeptide(L)'
;MNTTHCEFSASDFTATAVSSSAGRIVHVTGFGLCPTSGWELSLVAANPGVVPHPESLWLELRERAPRGRRRRALVDTPVEAIIEGSQATEVVIRFAWREPFSVPVVEVVPNGRSDAATRRAAASVVS
;
A
#
# COMPACT_ATOMS: atom_id res chain seq x y z
N MET A 1 -21.01 -14.83 4.05
CA MET A 1 -20.59 -13.49 4.49
C MET A 1 -20.08 -13.59 5.92
N ASN A 2 -18.79 -13.33 6.10
CA ASN A 2 -18.17 -13.29 7.42
C ASN A 2 -18.60 -11.99 8.11
N THR A 3 -19.24 -12.07 9.27
CA THR A 3 -19.82 -10.87 9.92
C THR A 3 -18.91 -10.26 10.99
N THR A 4 -17.74 -10.85 11.22
CA THR A 4 -16.76 -10.43 12.24
C THR A 4 -15.47 -9.90 11.65
N HIS A 5 -15.33 -9.87 10.33
CA HIS A 5 -14.16 -9.38 9.61
C HIS A 5 -14.60 -8.59 8.37
N CYS A 6 -13.74 -7.69 7.90
CA CYS A 6 -13.89 -7.07 6.59
C CYS A 6 -13.59 -8.08 5.48
N GLU A 7 -14.21 -7.90 4.32
CA GLU A 7 -13.93 -8.68 3.12
C GLU A 7 -12.82 -8.01 2.30
N PHE A 8 -11.93 -8.82 1.73
CA PHE A 8 -10.75 -8.38 0.99
C PHE A 8 -10.51 -9.25 -0.24
N SER A 9 -10.14 -8.62 -1.35
CA SER A 9 -9.63 -9.23 -2.57
C SER A 9 -8.29 -8.62 -2.97
N ALA A 10 -7.45 -9.37 -3.68
CA ALA A 10 -6.22 -8.84 -4.26
C ALA A 10 -6.46 -7.67 -5.24
N SER A 11 -7.62 -7.65 -5.90
CA SER A 11 -8.04 -6.57 -6.80
C SER A 11 -8.27 -5.23 -6.10
N ASP A 12 -8.46 -5.25 -4.78
CA ASP A 12 -8.76 -4.06 -3.99
C ASP A 12 -7.49 -3.36 -3.51
N PHE A 13 -6.32 -3.92 -3.86
CA PHE A 13 -5.01 -3.44 -3.46
C PHE A 13 -4.16 -3.08 -4.67
N THR A 14 -3.28 -2.12 -4.46
CA THR A 14 -2.25 -1.72 -5.42
C THR A 14 -0.93 -1.59 -4.68
N ALA A 15 0.14 -2.08 -5.27
CA ALA A 15 1.49 -1.85 -4.81
C ALA A 15 2.30 -1.18 -5.93
N THR A 16 2.81 0.02 -5.66
CA THR A 16 3.67 0.75 -6.61
C THR A 16 5.04 0.95 -5.99
N ALA A 17 6.07 0.91 -6.83
CA ALA A 17 7.43 1.25 -6.42
C ALA A 17 7.92 2.49 -7.17
N VAL A 18 8.64 3.35 -6.44
CA VAL A 18 9.35 4.48 -7.01
C VAL A 18 10.81 4.37 -6.59
N SER A 19 11.70 4.34 -7.59
CA SER A 19 13.13 4.25 -7.39
C SER A 19 13.81 5.59 -7.68
N SER A 20 14.73 6.00 -6.82
CA SER A 20 15.53 7.22 -6.95
C SER A 20 16.97 6.96 -6.51
N SER A 21 17.86 7.95 -6.69
CA SER A 21 19.22 7.88 -6.15
C SER A 21 19.27 7.81 -4.61
N ALA A 22 18.21 8.26 -3.93
CA ALA A 22 18.09 8.19 -2.47
C ALA A 22 17.59 6.82 -1.96
N GLY A 23 17.09 5.96 -2.85
CA GLY A 23 16.55 4.66 -2.50
C GLY A 23 15.24 4.34 -3.23
N ARG A 24 14.67 3.20 -2.88
CA ARG A 24 13.40 2.67 -3.41
C ARG A 24 12.32 2.74 -2.34
N ILE A 25 11.14 3.21 -2.72
CA ILE A 25 9.97 3.28 -1.85
C ILE A 25 8.86 2.44 -2.49
N VAL A 26 8.26 1.53 -1.71
CA VAL A 26 7.08 0.77 -2.10
C VAL A 26 5.88 1.35 -1.36
N HIS A 27 4.90 1.82 -2.11
CA HIS A 27 3.64 2.33 -1.60
C HIS A 27 2.53 1.30 -1.86
N VAL A 28 1.92 0.82 -0.79
CA VAL A 28 0.83 -0.15 -0.81
C VAL A 28 -0.44 0.54 -0.34
N THR A 29 -1.46 0.54 -1.18
CA THR A 29 -2.80 1.05 -0.85
C THR A 29 -3.84 -0.02 -1.10
N GLY A 30 -4.95 0.07 -0.40
CA GLY A 30 -6.13 -0.72 -0.70
C GLY A 30 -7.31 -0.38 0.18
N PHE A 31 -8.33 -1.23 0.13
CA PHE A 31 -9.51 -1.12 0.98
C PHE A 31 -10.04 -2.49 1.39
N GLY A 32 -10.80 -2.52 2.49
CA GLY A 32 -11.60 -3.65 2.92
C GLY A 32 -13.07 -3.28 3.01
N LEU A 33 -13.95 -4.19 2.59
CA LEU A 33 -15.40 -4.01 2.71
C LEU A 33 -15.84 -4.45 4.10
N CYS A 34 -16.01 -3.49 5.01
CA CYS A 34 -16.25 -3.75 6.42
C CYS A 34 -17.75 -3.81 6.76
N PRO A 35 -18.19 -4.64 7.75
CA PRO A 35 -19.62 -4.84 8.07
C PRO A 35 -20.36 -3.61 8.63
N THR A 36 -19.61 -2.63 9.15
CA THR A 36 -20.09 -1.39 9.76
C THR A 36 -19.09 -0.26 9.51
N SER A 37 -19.46 0.98 9.78
CA SER A 37 -18.49 2.09 9.86
C SER A 37 -17.64 2.02 11.13
N GLY A 38 -16.47 2.68 11.09
CA GLY A 38 -15.58 2.86 12.24
C GLY A 38 -14.58 1.74 12.48
N TRP A 39 -14.40 0.84 11.51
CA TRP A 39 -13.28 -0.09 11.51
C TRP A 39 -11.97 0.67 11.25
N GLU A 40 -10.89 0.23 11.89
CA GLU A 40 -9.54 0.69 11.58
C GLU A 40 -8.77 -0.48 10.95
N LEU A 41 -8.11 -0.20 9.82
CA LEU A 41 -7.25 -1.14 9.13
C LEU A 41 -5.81 -0.65 9.18
N SER A 42 -4.86 -1.58 9.28
CA SER A 42 -3.43 -1.24 9.21
C SER A 42 -2.64 -2.36 8.54
N LEU A 43 -1.62 -1.98 7.78
CA LEU A 43 -0.63 -2.88 7.22
C LEU A 43 0.65 -2.79 8.04
N VAL A 44 1.11 -3.92 8.58
CA VAL A 44 2.31 -3.97 9.42
C VAL A 44 3.34 -4.90 8.79
N ALA A 45 4.58 -4.42 8.65
CA ALA A 45 5.67 -5.26 8.15
C ALA A 45 5.82 -6.51 9.03
N ALA A 46 5.71 -7.68 8.41
CA ALA A 46 5.66 -8.96 9.09
C ALA A 46 6.86 -9.86 8.76
N ASN A 47 7.94 -9.30 8.18
CA ASN A 47 9.18 -10.02 7.90
C ASN A 47 9.92 -10.32 9.22
N PRO A 48 9.96 -11.57 9.72
CA PRO A 48 10.70 -11.90 10.92
C PRO A 48 12.18 -12.20 10.55
N GLY A 49 13.12 -11.41 11.06
CA GLY A 49 14.57 -11.70 10.97
C GLY A 49 15.26 -11.32 9.65
N VAL A 50 16.35 -12.03 9.31
CA VAL A 50 17.06 -11.89 8.02
C VAL A 50 16.10 -12.29 6.92
N VAL A 51 15.72 -11.35 6.06
CA VAL A 51 14.70 -11.54 5.00
C VAL A 51 15.12 -12.70 4.08
N PRO A 52 14.50 -13.88 4.17
CA PRO A 52 14.89 -15.03 3.35
C PRO A 52 14.45 -14.86 1.88
N HIS A 53 13.55 -13.91 1.62
CA HIS A 53 12.96 -13.59 0.33
C HIS A 53 12.98 -12.07 0.09
N PRO A 54 14.14 -11.46 -0.25
CA PRO A 54 14.22 -10.01 -0.51
C PRO A 54 13.29 -9.54 -1.64
N GLU A 55 12.85 -10.45 -2.50
CA GLU A 55 11.88 -10.27 -3.57
C GLU A 55 10.41 -10.18 -3.10
N SER A 56 10.11 -10.56 -1.85
CA SER A 56 8.74 -10.55 -1.31
C SER A 56 8.65 -9.69 -0.05
N LEU A 57 7.72 -8.74 -0.05
CA LEU A 57 7.41 -7.91 1.12
C LEU A 57 6.17 -8.47 1.82
N TRP A 58 6.31 -8.94 3.06
CA TRP A 58 5.19 -9.53 3.79
C TRP A 58 4.57 -8.48 4.72
N LEU A 59 3.29 -8.20 4.51
CA LEU A 59 2.52 -7.28 5.34
C LEU A 59 1.38 -8.03 6.02
N GLU A 60 1.27 -7.91 7.34
CA GLU A 60 0.10 -8.34 8.09
C GLU A 60 -0.98 -7.26 8.01
N LEU A 61 -2.17 -7.61 7.52
CA LEU A 61 -3.34 -6.76 7.60
C LEU A 61 -4.04 -6.98 8.93
N ARG A 62 -4.08 -5.93 9.74
CA ARG A 62 -4.72 -5.92 11.05
C ARG A 62 -6.01 -5.14 11.01
N GLU A 63 -7.03 -5.73 11.60
CA GLU A 63 -8.36 -5.16 11.74
C GLU A 63 -8.62 -4.80 13.20
N ARG A 64 -9.19 -3.62 13.41
CA ARG A 64 -9.74 -3.22 14.70
C ARG A 64 -11.21 -2.87 14.53
N ALA A 65 -12.06 -3.69 15.14
CA ALA A 65 -13.50 -3.44 15.15
C ALA A 65 -13.82 -2.16 15.96
N PRO A 66 -14.85 -1.39 15.54
CA PRO A 66 -15.33 -0.23 16.29
C PRO A 66 -15.84 -0.65 17.67
N ARG A 67 -15.65 0.21 18.67
CA ARG A 67 -16.28 0.02 19.98
C ARG A 67 -17.79 0.32 19.92
N GLY A 68 -18.57 -0.50 20.63
CA GLY A 68 -20.03 -0.34 20.77
C GLY A 68 -20.82 -0.88 19.58
N ARG A 69 -22.15 -0.85 19.69
CA ARG A 69 -23.04 -1.29 18.60
C ARG A 69 -23.08 -0.22 17.50
N ARG A 70 -22.87 -0.63 16.26
CA ARG A 70 -23.04 0.20 15.06
C ARG A 70 -24.14 -0.37 14.18
N ARG A 71 -24.81 0.49 13.42
CA ARG A 71 -25.76 0.05 12.38
C ARG A 71 -24.97 -0.71 11.31
N ARG A 72 -25.50 -1.88 10.89
CA ARG A 72 -24.94 -2.63 9.77
C ARG A 72 -25.06 -1.82 8.49
N ALA A 73 -23.91 -1.60 7.85
CA ALA A 73 -23.76 -0.94 6.58
C ALA A 73 -22.39 -1.36 6.04
N LEU A 74 -22.33 -1.88 4.82
CA LEU A 74 -21.07 -2.21 4.19
C LEU A 74 -20.34 -0.90 3.85
N VAL A 75 -19.07 -0.79 4.28
CA VAL A 75 -18.26 0.42 4.15
C VAL A 75 -16.88 0.06 3.64
N ASP A 76 -16.46 0.68 2.54
CA ASP A 76 -15.08 0.62 2.10
C ASP A 76 -14.20 1.38 3.09
N THR A 77 -13.29 0.65 3.73
CA THR A 77 -12.36 1.18 4.73
C THR A 77 -10.96 1.15 4.13
N PRO A 78 -10.29 2.30 3.97
CA PRO A 78 -8.98 2.36 3.33
C PRO A 78 -7.87 1.83 4.24
N VAL A 79 -6.77 1.41 3.63
CA VAL A 79 -5.53 1.07 4.31
C VAL A 79 -4.33 1.43 3.44
N GLU A 80 -3.23 1.84 4.08
CA GLU A 80 -2.02 2.30 3.42
C GLU A 80 -0.78 1.87 4.21
N ALA A 81 0.32 1.61 3.49
CA ALA A 81 1.67 1.55 4.04
C ALA A 81 2.70 2.04 3.02
N ILE A 82 3.72 2.74 3.52
CA ILE A 82 4.89 3.17 2.76
C ILE A 82 6.11 2.47 3.34
N ILE A 83 6.82 1.71 2.50
CA ILE A 83 7.98 0.92 2.90
C ILE A 83 9.21 1.40 2.14
N GLU A 84 10.24 1.80 2.86
CA GLU A 84 11.51 2.26 2.30
C GLU A 84 12.52 1.10 2.18
N GLY A 85 13.39 1.18 1.17
CA GLY A 85 14.53 0.27 1.00
C GLY A 85 14.19 -1.15 0.56
N SER A 86 12.91 -1.49 0.40
CA SER A 86 12.49 -2.82 -0.07
C SER A 86 12.89 -3.05 -1.52
N GLN A 87 13.39 -4.25 -1.85
CA GLN A 87 13.62 -4.72 -3.22
C GLN A 87 12.49 -5.63 -3.74
N ALA A 88 11.38 -5.70 -3.00
CA ALA A 88 10.30 -6.62 -3.31
C ALA A 88 9.63 -6.32 -4.66
N THR A 89 9.40 -7.37 -5.44
CA THR A 89 8.62 -7.36 -6.68
C THR A 89 7.16 -7.77 -6.44
N GLU A 90 6.86 -8.28 -5.25
CA GLU A 90 5.52 -8.64 -4.80
C GLU A 90 5.30 -8.27 -3.33
N VAL A 91 4.05 -8.00 -2.99
CA VAL A 91 3.58 -7.81 -1.61
C VAL A 91 2.66 -8.97 -1.25
N VAL A 92 2.99 -9.70 -0.20
CA VAL A 92 2.14 -10.76 0.35
C VAL A 92 1.34 -10.17 1.51
N ILE A 93 0.03 -10.03 1.33
CA ILE A 93 -0.88 -9.56 2.38
C ILE A 93 -1.39 -10.76 3.17
N ARG A 94 -1.02 -10.79 4.45
CA ARG A 94 -1.37 -11.86 5.39
C ARG A 94 -2.49 -11.44 6.31
N PHE A 95 -3.31 -12.41 6.67
CA PHE A 95 -4.41 -12.27 7.61
C PHE A 95 -4.21 -13.24 8.76
N ALA A 96 -4.70 -12.89 9.94
CA ALA A 96 -4.69 -13.81 11.08
C ALA A 96 -5.74 -14.94 10.96
N TRP A 97 -6.74 -14.76 10.09
CA TRP A 97 -7.97 -15.57 10.07
C TRP A 97 -8.30 -16.20 8.72
N ARG A 98 -7.48 -15.98 7.69
CA ARG A 98 -7.61 -16.59 6.35
C ARG A 98 -6.27 -16.69 5.64
N GLU A 99 -6.29 -17.38 4.50
CA GLU A 99 -5.14 -17.47 3.60
C GLU A 99 -4.74 -16.10 3.04
N PRO A 100 -3.42 -15.88 2.84
CA PRO A 100 -2.89 -14.66 2.26
C PRO A 100 -3.17 -14.56 0.76
N PHE A 101 -2.92 -13.38 0.19
CA PHE A 101 -2.82 -13.21 -1.25
C PHE A 101 -1.65 -12.30 -1.63
N SER A 102 -1.19 -12.42 -2.86
CA SER A 102 -0.09 -11.62 -3.41
C SER A 102 -0.61 -10.48 -4.28
N VAL A 103 0.06 -9.34 -4.20
CA VAL A 103 -0.16 -8.15 -5.02
C VAL A 103 1.16 -7.84 -5.74
N PRO A 104 1.18 -7.76 -7.08
CA PRO A 104 2.39 -7.42 -7.80
C PRO A 104 2.81 -5.98 -7.51
N VAL A 105 4.11 -5.75 -7.35
CA VAL A 105 4.67 -4.39 -7.24
C VAL A 105 4.94 -3.88 -8.65
N VAL A 106 4.31 -2.77 -9.01
CA VAL A 106 4.49 -2.11 -10.30
C VAL A 106 5.45 -0.93 -10.15
N GLU A 107 6.57 -0.95 -10.87
CA GLU A 107 7.48 0.20 -10.93
C GLU A 107 6.83 1.37 -11.67
N VAL A 108 6.77 2.50 -11.00
CA VAL A 108 6.33 3.77 -11.58
C VAL A 108 7.58 4.56 -11.94
N VAL A 109 7.85 4.67 -13.24
CA VAL A 109 8.90 5.55 -13.72
C VAL A 109 8.44 6.99 -13.48
N PRO A 110 9.17 7.81 -12.69
CA PRO A 110 8.88 9.22 -12.62
C PRO A 110 9.13 9.79 -14.01
N ASN A 111 8.06 10.03 -14.77
CA ASN A 111 8.19 10.74 -16.05
C ASN A 111 8.78 12.11 -15.72
N GLY A 112 10.04 12.33 -16.08
CA GLY A 112 10.84 13.53 -15.81
C GLY A 112 10.34 14.80 -16.51
N ARG A 113 9.04 15.10 -16.47
CA ARG A 113 8.47 16.40 -16.83
C ARG A 113 8.54 17.32 -15.62
N SER A 114 9.73 17.66 -15.18
CA SER A 114 9.96 18.83 -14.31
C SER A 114 11.22 19.63 -14.63
N ASP A 115 12.05 19.22 -15.60
CA ASP A 115 13.29 19.97 -15.93
C ASP A 115 13.25 20.82 -17.21
N ALA A 116 12.24 20.66 -18.08
CA ALA A 116 12.18 21.43 -19.33
C ALA A 116 11.57 22.85 -19.16
N ALA A 117 10.77 23.08 -18.13
CA ALA A 117 10.08 24.36 -17.93
C ALA A 117 10.99 25.42 -17.26
N THR A 118 11.96 25.02 -16.44
CA THR A 118 12.80 25.95 -15.68
C THR A 118 13.97 26.52 -16.50
N ARG A 119 14.43 25.86 -17.57
CA ARG A 119 15.53 26.37 -18.41
C ARG A 119 15.11 27.45 -19.42
N ARG A 120 13.82 27.62 -19.72
CA ARG A 120 13.34 28.67 -20.64
C ARG A 120 13.12 30.03 -19.99
N ALA A 121 13.09 30.11 -18.65
CA ALA A 121 12.90 31.39 -17.95
C ALA A 121 14.20 32.19 -17.72
N ALA A 122 15.37 31.55 -17.83
CA ALA A 122 16.67 32.22 -17.61
C ALA A 122 17.35 32.77 -18.88
N ALA A 123 16.79 32.52 -20.07
CA ALA A 123 17.43 32.88 -21.34
C ALA A 123 16.84 34.13 -22.03
N SER A 124 15.94 34.88 -21.38
CA SER A 124 15.22 36.00 -22.01
C SER A 124 15.46 37.35 -21.33
N VAL A 125 16.66 37.57 -20.77
CA VAL A 125 17.10 38.91 -20.31
C VAL A 125 18.56 39.12 -20.71
N VAL A 126 18.88 39.21 -22.00
CA VAL A 126 19.94 40.09 -22.54
C VAL A 126 19.69 40.30 -24.04
N SER A 127 19.42 41.57 -24.40
CA SER A 127 19.66 42.28 -25.69
C SER A 127 18.43 43.03 -26.17
#